data_AF-M5C1P0-F1
#
_entry.id   AF-M5C1P0-F1
#
_cell.length_a   1.000
_cell.length_b   1.000
_cell.length_c   1.000
_cell.angle_alpha   90.00
_cell.angle_beta   90.00
_cell.angle_gamma   90.00
#
_symmetry.space_group_name_H-M   'P 1'
#
loop_
_entity.id
_entity.type
_entity.pdbx_description
1 polymer ?
#
loop_
_entity_poly.entity_id
_entity_poly.type
_entity_poly.pdbx_seq_one_letter_code
_entity_poly.pdbx_strand_id
1 'polypeptide(L)'
;MCIDEKAGEIYILITQHNERDRSRAEPATFMTYHIEKKLWVRSEPRLGPFEPSANGDVWEGLGLPRPRSAHQVVYDSANRVFYMFGGNSGEDGIPRLNDLWSMRLIRPTVNELLRKALLAVRKFRFKLMCDTVPPFEALTYLQTQVSEMPNWR
;
A
#
# COMPACT_ATOMS: atom_id res chain seq x y z
N MET A 1 14.11 -1.13 -11.86
CA MET A 1 13.65 -2.49 -12.19
C MET A 1 14.50 -3.46 -11.38
N CYS A 2 13.87 -4.48 -10.79
CA CYS A 2 14.57 -5.55 -10.07
C CYS A 2 14.03 -6.90 -10.55
N ILE A 3 14.84 -7.94 -10.47
CA ILE A 3 14.46 -9.30 -10.86
C ILE A 3 14.72 -10.22 -9.66
N ASP A 4 13.75 -11.05 -9.33
CA ASP A 4 13.91 -12.16 -8.39
C ASP A 4 13.75 -13.48 -9.14
N GLU A 5 14.88 -14.09 -9.47
CA GLU A 5 14.95 -15.36 -10.20
C GLU A 5 14.33 -16.52 -9.40
N LYS A 6 14.46 -16.50 -8.07
CA LYS A 6 13.92 -17.58 -7.22
C LYS A 6 12.40 -17.52 -7.18
N ALA A 7 11.83 -16.31 -7.18
CA ALA A 7 10.39 -16.12 -7.24
C ALA A 7 9.83 -16.20 -8.67
N GLY A 8 10.68 -16.11 -9.70
CA GLY A 8 10.24 -16.03 -11.09
C GLY A 8 9.51 -14.72 -11.39
N GLU A 9 9.97 -13.61 -10.81
CA GLU A 9 9.27 -12.33 -10.81
C GLU A 9 10.16 -11.16 -11.26
N ILE A 10 9.58 -10.24 -12.03
CA ILE A 10 10.20 -8.95 -12.37
C ILE A 10 9.40 -7.86 -11.69
N TYR A 11 10.09 -6.95 -11.01
CA TYR A 11 9.52 -5.83 -10.29
C TYR A 11 9.84 -4.51 -10.99
N ILE A 12 8.81 -3.71 -11.23
CA ILE A 12 8.93 -2.39 -11.82
C ILE A 12 8.27 -1.39 -10.87
N LEU A 13 9.06 -0.44 -10.38
CA LEU A 13 8.59 0.72 -9.66
C LEU A 13 8.46 1.88 -10.65
N ILE A 14 7.24 2.37 -10.83
CA ILE A 14 6.91 3.49 -11.71
C ILE A 14 6.52 4.66 -10.82
N THR A 15 7.34 5.69 -10.82
CA THR A 15 7.25 6.83 -9.88
C THR A 15 7.03 8.16 -10.60
N GLN A 16 7.00 8.21 -11.94
CA GLN A 16 6.57 9.39 -12.68
C GLN A 16 5.58 8.97 -13.76
N HIS A 17 4.55 9.78 -13.99
CA HIS A 17 3.58 9.58 -15.06
C HIS A 17 3.54 10.80 -16.00
N ASN A 18 3.23 10.51 -17.26
CA ASN A 18 3.00 11.38 -18.43
C ASN A 18 3.55 12.82 -18.37
N GLU A 19 4.58 13.10 -19.18
CA GLU A 19 5.21 14.43 -19.33
C GLU A 19 4.25 15.57 -19.68
N ARG A 20 3.08 15.24 -20.23
CA ARG A 20 2.07 16.20 -20.70
C ARG A 20 1.16 16.76 -19.59
N ASP A 21 1.05 16.08 -18.45
CA ASP A 21 0.23 16.52 -17.34
C ASP A 21 0.99 16.39 -16.01
N ARG A 22 1.77 17.43 -15.70
CA ARG A 22 2.48 17.57 -14.43
C ARG A 22 1.57 18.04 -13.28
N SER A 23 0.29 18.34 -13.56
CA SER A 23 -0.63 18.87 -12.55
C SER A 23 -1.19 17.79 -11.62
N ARG A 24 -1.17 16.52 -12.05
CA ARG A 24 -1.59 15.36 -11.25
C ARG A 24 -0.40 14.53 -10.82
N ALA A 25 -0.01 14.72 -9.56
CA ALA A 25 0.99 13.90 -8.94
C ALA A 25 0.31 12.62 -8.38
N GLU A 26 0.49 11.49 -9.07
CA GLU A 26 -0.02 10.18 -8.64
C GLU A 26 1.02 9.43 -7.80
N PRO A 27 0.59 8.59 -6.83
CA PRO A 27 1.51 7.79 -6.05
C PRO A 27 2.28 6.80 -6.92
N ALA A 28 3.47 6.44 -6.46
CA ALA A 28 4.30 5.43 -7.10
C ALA A 28 3.50 4.12 -7.31
N THR A 29 3.46 3.65 -8.55
CA THR A 29 2.83 2.39 -8.93
C THR A 29 3.87 1.27 -8.90
N PHE A 30 3.53 0.16 -8.26
CA PHE A 30 4.41 -1.01 -8.20
C PHE A 30 3.81 -2.15 -9.03
N MET A 31 4.51 -2.55 -10.08
CA MET A 31 4.11 -3.61 -11.01
C MET A 31 4.97 -4.85 -10.78
N THR A 32 4.33 -6.00 -10.71
CA THR A 32 5.01 -7.31 -10.70
C THR A 32 4.62 -8.06 -11.97
N TYR A 33 5.61 -8.59 -12.68
CA TYR A 33 5.41 -9.54 -13.76
C TYR A 33 5.81 -10.93 -13.28
N HIS A 34 4.87 -11.85 -13.34
CA HIS A 34 5.12 -13.27 -13.07
C HIS A 34 5.54 -13.95 -14.37
N ILE A 35 6.79 -14.41 -14.45
CA ILE A 35 7.41 -14.90 -15.69
C ILE A 35 6.67 -16.12 -16.22
N GLU A 36 6.46 -17.13 -15.38
CA GLU A 36 5.81 -18.39 -15.78
C GLU A 36 4.34 -18.18 -16.20
N LYS A 37 3.62 -17.36 -15.44
CA LYS A 37 2.19 -17.08 -15.68
C LYS A 37 1.97 -16.06 -16.80
N LYS A 38 3.04 -15.40 -17.26
CA LYS A 38 3.01 -14.28 -18.22
C LYS A 38 1.98 -13.22 -17.84
N LEU A 39 1.91 -12.90 -16.54
CA LEU A 39 0.86 -12.07 -15.96
C LEU A 39 1.45 -10.84 -15.29
N TRP A 40 0.90 -9.68 -15.63
CA TRP A 40 1.14 -8.43 -14.92
C TRP A 40 0.16 -8.25 -13.78
N VAL A 41 0.67 -7.86 -12.61
CA VAL A 41 -0.11 -7.53 -11.42
C VAL A 41 0.31 -6.16 -10.93
N ARG A 42 -0.65 -5.25 -10.83
CA ARG A 42 -0.48 -3.94 -10.20
C ARG A 42 -0.72 -4.08 -8.69
N SER A 43 0.20 -3.55 -7.89
CA SER A 43 0.08 -3.50 -6.44
C SER A 43 -0.31 -2.10 -6.00
N GLU A 44 -1.32 -2.00 -5.16
CA GLU A 44 -1.74 -0.73 -4.57
C GLU A 44 -0.94 -0.41 -3.30
N PRO A 45 -0.52 0.85 -3.12
CA PRO A 45 0.13 1.27 -1.88
C PRO A 45 -0.85 1.15 -0.72
N ARG A 46 -0.34 0.76 0.45
CA ARG A 46 -1.09 0.89 1.69
C ARG A 46 -1.00 2.34 2.14
N LEU A 47 -2.11 3.06 1.99
CA LEU A 47 -2.26 4.40 2.54
C LEU A 47 -2.52 4.29 4.05
N GLY A 48 -1.69 4.96 4.84
CA GLY A 48 -1.97 5.21 6.26
C GLY A 48 -3.04 6.29 6.43
N PRO A 49 -3.51 6.53 7.67
CA PRO A 49 -4.17 7.79 7.98
C PRO A 49 -3.24 8.96 7.61
N PHE A 50 -3.80 10.01 7.01
CA PHE A 50 -3.01 11.18 6.64
C PHE A 50 -2.55 11.90 7.91
N GLU A 51 -1.24 12.05 8.05
CA GLU A 51 -0.62 12.82 9.13
C GLU A 51 0.06 14.05 8.50
N PRO A 52 -0.37 15.28 8.79
CA PRO A 52 0.22 16.46 8.15
C PRO A 52 1.75 16.54 8.38
N SER A 53 2.52 16.65 7.30
CA SER A 53 3.96 16.92 7.40
C SER A 53 4.19 18.33 7.98
N ALA A 54 5.21 18.46 8.82
CA ALA A 54 5.65 19.75 9.37
C ALA A 54 6.03 20.77 8.28
N ASN A 55 6.47 20.28 7.11
CA ASN A 55 6.89 21.10 5.97
C ASN A 55 5.78 21.27 4.93
N GLY A 56 4.58 20.74 5.19
CA GLY A 56 3.46 20.75 4.24
C GLY A 56 3.62 19.78 3.08
N ASP A 57 4.59 18.85 3.13
CA ASP A 57 4.76 17.84 2.08
C ASP A 57 3.67 16.75 2.18
N VAL A 58 2.80 16.70 1.18
CA VAL A 58 1.71 15.73 1.09
C VAL A 58 2.22 14.29 1.04
N TRP A 59 3.38 14.04 0.41
CA TRP A 59 3.93 12.69 0.25
C TRP A 59 4.42 12.13 1.57
N GLU A 60 5.14 12.96 2.32
CA GLU A 60 5.56 12.62 3.68
C GLU A 60 4.34 12.37 4.57
N GLY A 61 3.30 13.21 4.46
CA GLY A 61 2.09 13.03 5.25
C GLY A 61 1.22 11.82 4.89
N LEU A 62 1.39 11.29 3.67
CA LEU A 62 0.81 10.01 3.26
C LEU A 62 1.70 8.80 3.60
N GLY A 63 2.92 9.04 4.11
CA GLY A 63 3.92 7.99 4.33
C GLY A 63 4.37 7.33 3.01
N LEU A 64 4.32 8.06 1.90
CA LEU A 64 4.67 7.56 0.57
C LEU A 64 5.86 8.32 -0.02
N PRO A 65 6.71 7.66 -0.83
CA PRO A 65 7.73 8.37 -1.56
C PRO A 65 7.11 9.32 -2.58
N ARG A 66 7.61 10.55 -2.60
CA ARG A 66 7.33 11.51 -3.67
C ARG A 66 7.64 10.90 -5.05
N PRO A 67 6.79 11.13 -6.07
CA PRO A 67 7.07 10.84 -7.47
C PRO A 67 8.45 11.31 -7.89
N ARG A 68 9.21 10.47 -8.62
CA ARG A 68 10.61 10.75 -8.95
C ARG A 68 11.13 9.94 -10.14
N SER A 69 12.07 10.47 -10.91
CA SER A 69 12.82 9.74 -11.94
C SER A 69 14.31 9.66 -11.60
N ALA A 70 15.08 8.89 -12.38
CA ALA A 70 16.53 8.72 -12.19
C ALA A 70 16.93 8.33 -10.75
N HIS A 71 16.02 7.63 -10.06
CA HIS A 71 16.24 7.07 -8.74
C HIS A 71 16.94 5.72 -8.87
N GLN A 72 17.60 5.27 -7.80
CA GLN A 72 18.19 3.93 -7.73
C GLN A 72 17.30 3.02 -6.90
N VAL A 73 17.13 1.76 -7.33
CA VAL A 73 16.39 0.74 -6.57
C VAL A 73 17.24 -0.51 -6.43
N VAL A 74 17.27 -1.07 -5.22
CA VAL A 74 17.87 -2.36 -4.90
C VAL A 74 16.82 -3.25 -4.24
N TYR A 75 16.80 -4.52 -4.59
CA TYR A 75 15.95 -5.52 -3.95
C TYR A 75 16.79 -6.46 -3.08
N ASP A 76 16.49 -6.49 -1.79
CA ASP A 76 17.01 -7.47 -0.85
C ASP A 76 16.07 -8.68 -0.84
N SER A 77 16.49 -9.76 -1.50
CA SER A 77 15.71 -11.01 -1.59
C SER A 77 15.66 -11.79 -0.29
N ALA A 78 16.66 -11.65 0.60
CA ALA A 78 16.68 -12.35 1.88
C ALA A 78 15.61 -11.80 2.82
N ASN A 79 15.50 -10.47 2.88
CA ASN A 79 14.50 -9.81 3.72
C ASN A 79 13.21 -9.45 2.97
N ARG A 80 13.17 -9.61 1.64
CA ARG A 80 12.06 -9.20 0.75
C ARG A 80 11.71 -7.72 0.90
N VAL A 81 12.73 -6.86 0.82
CA VAL A 81 12.61 -5.40 0.95
C VAL A 81 13.17 -4.74 -0.30
N PHE A 82 12.45 -3.74 -0.80
CA PHE A 82 12.98 -2.84 -1.81
C PHE A 82 13.47 -1.58 -1.14
N TYR A 83 14.66 -1.13 -1.52
CA TYR A 83 15.23 0.14 -1.11
C TYR A 83 15.31 1.06 -2.31
N MET A 84 14.88 2.31 -2.15
CA MET A 84 14.96 3.34 -3.18
C MET A 84 15.69 4.56 -2.64
N PHE A 85 16.69 5.03 -3.37
CA PHE A 85 17.49 6.20 -2.97
C PHE A 85 17.43 7.31 -4.01
N GLY A 86 17.19 8.53 -3.50
CA GLY A 86 17.22 9.79 -4.24
C GLY A 86 16.33 9.83 -5.47
N GLY A 87 16.71 10.66 -6.44
CA GLY A 87 16.00 10.85 -7.72
C GLY A 87 15.58 12.30 -7.95
N ASN A 88 15.03 12.59 -9.13
CA ASN A 88 14.53 13.91 -9.50
C ASN A 88 13.01 13.92 -9.38
N SER A 89 12.43 14.81 -8.58
CA SER A 89 10.97 14.92 -8.45
C SER A 89 10.31 15.36 -9.76
N GLY A 90 11.01 16.15 -10.58
CA GLY A 90 10.44 16.78 -11.78
C GLY A 90 9.58 18.01 -11.46
N GLU A 91 9.54 18.43 -10.20
CA GLU A 91 8.90 19.65 -9.72
C GLU A 91 9.92 20.79 -9.67
N ASP A 92 9.52 21.96 -10.15
CA ASP A 92 10.38 23.15 -10.18
C ASP A 92 10.70 23.62 -8.75
N GLY A 93 11.95 24.02 -8.53
CA GLY A 93 12.43 24.48 -7.22
C GLY A 93 12.73 23.37 -6.20
N ILE A 94 12.43 22.11 -6.51
CA ILE A 94 12.81 20.98 -5.66
C ILE A 94 14.17 20.43 -6.11
N PRO A 95 15.20 20.43 -5.25
CA PRO A 95 16.50 19.86 -5.60
C PRO A 95 16.40 18.35 -5.78
N ARG A 96 17.46 17.74 -6.33
CA ARG A 96 17.57 16.29 -6.41
C ARG A 96 17.41 15.68 -5.01
N LEU A 97 16.49 14.73 -4.91
CA LEU A 97 16.16 14.05 -3.67
C LEU A 97 17.38 13.25 -3.19
N ASN A 98 17.59 13.23 -1.88
CA ASN A 98 18.68 12.53 -1.19
C ASN A 98 18.17 11.65 -0.03
N ASP A 99 16.88 11.31 -0.07
CA ASP A 99 16.18 10.47 0.91
C ASP A 99 16.30 8.98 0.56
N LEU A 100 16.12 8.14 1.58
CA LEU A 100 16.10 6.69 1.46
C LEU A 100 14.71 6.17 1.85
N TRP A 101 14.08 5.45 0.93
CA TRP A 101 12.80 4.79 1.14
C TRP A 101 12.97 3.29 1.18
N SER A 102 12.13 2.63 1.97
CA SER A 102 11.98 1.18 1.94
C SER A 102 10.52 0.79 1.77
N MET A 103 10.28 -0.30 1.06
CA MET A 103 8.94 -0.87 0.90
C MET A 103 8.97 -2.39 0.93
N ARG A 104 7.87 -2.97 1.44
CA ARG A 104 7.62 -4.41 1.44
C ARG A 104 6.36 -4.73 0.67
N LEU A 105 6.48 -5.66 -0.27
CA LEU A 105 5.33 -6.20 -0.96
C LEU A 105 4.65 -7.23 -0.04
N ILE A 106 3.44 -6.92 0.42
CA ILE A 106 2.65 -7.86 1.23
C ILE A 106 1.71 -8.62 0.32
N ARG A 107 1.75 -9.94 0.42
CA ARG A 107 0.89 -10.87 -0.30
C ARG A 107 -0.02 -11.56 0.72
N PRO A 108 -1.27 -11.09 0.89
CA PRO A 108 -2.18 -11.69 1.83
C PRO A 108 -2.48 -13.13 1.46
N THR A 109 -2.54 -14.01 2.44
CA THR A 109 -3.01 -15.38 2.24
C THR A 109 -4.52 -15.40 2.03
N VAL A 110 -5.05 -16.46 1.41
CA VAL A 110 -6.49 -16.66 1.26
C VAL A 110 -7.21 -16.59 2.60
N ASN A 111 -6.62 -17.16 3.66
CA ASN A 111 -7.19 -17.13 5.01
C ASN A 111 -7.26 -15.71 5.58
N GLU A 112 -6.24 -14.88 5.35
CA GLU A 112 -6.27 -13.47 5.77
C GLU A 112 -7.33 -12.68 5.00
N LEU A 113 -7.48 -12.92 3.70
CA LEU A 113 -8.51 -12.29 2.89
C LEU A 113 -9.91 -12.70 3.36
N LEU A 114 -10.14 -13.99 3.59
CA LEU A 114 -11.41 -14.52 4.09
C LEU A 114 -11.75 -13.92 5.45
N ARG A 115 -10.80 -13.85 6.38
CA ARG A 115 -10.99 -13.21 7.69
C ARG A 115 -11.35 -11.73 7.55
N LYS A 116 -10.66 -10.99 6.68
CA LYS A 116 -10.96 -9.56 6.42
C LYS A 116 -12.36 -9.38 5.82
N ALA A 117 -12.72 -10.21 4.84
CA ALA A 117 -14.04 -10.19 4.21
C ALA A 117 -15.14 -10.50 5.22
N LEU A 118 -14.97 -11.57 6.02
CA LEU A 118 -15.91 -11.94 7.06
C LEU A 118 -16.06 -10.83 8.11
N LEU A 119 -14.95 -10.22 8.54
CA LEU A 119 -14.99 -9.09 9.47
C LEU A 119 -15.79 -7.92 8.89
N ALA A 120 -15.58 -7.59 7.61
CA ALA A 120 -16.28 -6.49 6.95
C ALA A 120 -17.79 -6.76 6.89
N VAL A 121 -18.20 -7.97 6.50
CA VAL A 121 -19.61 -8.39 6.50
C VAL A 121 -20.21 -8.31 7.91
N ARG A 122 -19.49 -8.78 8.93
CA ARG A 122 -19.97 -8.76 10.31
C ARG A 122 -20.09 -7.33 10.85
N LYS A 123 -19.14 -6.44 10.56
CA LYS A 123 -19.21 -5.01 10.92
C LYS A 123 -20.39 -4.33 10.24
N PHE A 124 -20.64 -4.64 8.96
CA PHE A 124 -21.79 -4.10 8.24
C PHE A 124 -23.11 -4.56 8.86
N ARG A 125 -23.24 -5.86 9.17
CA ARG A 125 -24.39 -6.40 9.88
C ARG A 125 -24.62 -5.73 11.23
N PHE A 126 -23.57 -5.53 12.02
CA PHE A 126 -23.69 -4.81 13.30
C PHE A 126 -24.25 -3.40 13.13
N LYS A 127 -23.77 -2.65 12.12
CA LYS A 127 -24.30 -1.31 11.82
C LYS A 127 -25.80 -1.35 11.49
N LEU A 128 -26.25 -2.31 10.68
CA LEU A 128 -27.68 -2.48 10.40
C LEU A 128 -28.49 -2.85 11.65
N MET A 129 -27.91 -3.65 12.55
CA MET A 129 -28.56 -4.04 13.81
C MET A 129 -28.80 -2.85 14.73
N CYS A 130 -27.92 -1.85 14.73
CA CYS A 130 -28.09 -0.64 15.55
C CYS A 130 -29.42 0.08 15.28
N ASP A 131 -29.98 -0.03 14.07
CA ASP A 131 -31.23 0.63 13.69
C ASP A 131 -32.44 -0.32 13.67
N THR A 132 -32.24 -1.63 13.79
CA THR A 132 -33.28 -2.64 13.53
C THR A 132 -33.62 -3.53 14.71
N VAL A 133 -32.73 -3.67 15.70
CA VAL A 133 -32.95 -4.52 16.88
C VAL A 133 -32.61 -3.77 18.17
N PRO A 134 -33.06 -4.26 19.35
CA PRO A 134 -32.71 -3.64 20.62
C PRO A 134 -31.19 -3.50 20.83
N PRO A 135 -30.71 -2.41 21.46
CA PRO A 135 -29.27 -2.16 21.63
C PRO A 135 -28.51 -3.29 22.32
N PHE A 136 -29.15 -4.01 23.24
CA PHE A 136 -28.55 -5.14 23.94
C PHE A 136 -28.18 -6.29 23.00
N GLU A 137 -29.02 -6.60 22.01
CA GLU A 137 -28.74 -7.65 21.03
C GLU A 137 -27.62 -7.25 20.08
N ALA A 138 -27.62 -5.99 19.63
CA ALA A 138 -26.54 -5.45 18.82
C ALA A 138 -25.20 -5.50 19.59
N LEU A 139 -25.20 -5.14 20.88
CA LEU A 139 -24.01 -5.18 21.74
C LEU A 139 -23.50 -6.62 21.93
N THR A 140 -24.41 -7.56 22.16
CA THR A 140 -24.05 -8.99 22.29
C THR A 140 -23.41 -9.52 21.00
N TYR A 141 -23.96 -9.14 19.85
CA TYR A 141 -23.39 -9.51 18.55
C TYR A 141 -22.01 -8.87 18.33
N LEU A 142 -21.81 -7.61 18.71
CA LEU A 142 -20.51 -6.95 18.66
C LEU A 142 -19.46 -7.73 19.49
N GLN A 143 -19.80 -8.08 20.73
CA GLN A 143 -18.91 -8.74 21.67
C GLN A 143 -18.52 -10.17 21.26
N THR A 144 -19.45 -10.92 20.67
CA THR A 144 -19.23 -12.34 20.35
C THR A 144 -18.82 -12.58 18.90
N GLN A 145 -19.36 -11.84 17.94
CA GLN A 145 -19.15 -12.13 16.52
C GLN A 145 -18.14 -11.17 15.88
N VAL A 146 -17.98 -9.96 16.39
CA VAL A 146 -17.08 -8.95 15.81
C VAL A 146 -15.75 -8.87 16.58
N SER A 147 -15.77 -8.76 17.91
CA SER A 147 -14.54 -8.60 18.71
C SER A 147 -13.78 -9.88 19.01
N GLU A 148 -14.41 -11.06 19.00
CA GLU A 148 -13.71 -12.35 19.18
C GLU A 148 -12.80 -12.73 18.01
N MET A 149 -12.81 -11.97 16.91
CA MET A 149 -11.86 -12.17 15.83
C MET A 149 -10.48 -11.72 16.34
N PRO A 150 -9.52 -12.65 16.58
CA PRO A 150 -8.28 -12.33 17.27
C PRO A 150 -7.60 -11.15 16.61
N ASN A 151 -7.24 -10.18 17.45
CA ASN A 151 -6.63 -8.92 17.04
C ASN A 151 -5.44 -9.19 16.12
N TRP A 152 -5.47 -8.50 14.99
CA TRP A 152 -4.36 -8.28 14.07
C TRP A 152 -3.08 -7.97 14.85
N ARG A 153 -2.01 -8.73 14.58
CA ARG A 153 -0.63 -8.33 14.79
C ARG A 153 0.10 -8.55 13.47
#